data_AF-A0A4U8SMM4-F1
#
_entry.id   AF-A0A4U8SMM4-F1
#
_cell.length_a   1.000
_cell.length_b   1.000
_cell.length_c   1.000
_cell.angle_alpha   90.00
_cell.angle_beta   90.00
_cell.angle_gamma   90.00
#
_symmetry.space_group_name_H-M   'P 1'
#
loop_
_entity.id
_entity.type
_entity.pdbx_description
1 polymer ?
#
loop_
_entity_poly.entity_id
_entity_poly.type
_entity_poly.pdbx_seq_one_letter_code
_entity_poly.pdbx_strand_id
1 'polypeptide(L)' 'MRLQGNRVRHTTLWNGGNFVDMEMNKEVDISLYLFGYDYLNDQNNNYPFVSEFYFWELKD' A
#
# COMPACT_ATOMS: atom_id res chain seq x y z
N MET A 1 -6.33 -28.82 -8.79
CA MET A 1 -6.84 -27.44 -8.70
C MET A 1 -5.71 -26.60 -8.13
N ARG A 2 -5.01 -25.80 -8.95
CA ARG A 2 -3.96 -24.90 -8.41
C ARG A 2 -4.67 -23.81 -7.62
N LEU A 3 -4.33 -23.65 -6.35
CA LEU A 3 -4.69 -22.46 -5.58
C LEU A 3 -4.13 -21.26 -6.34
N GLN A 4 -4.97 -20.57 -7.12
CA GLN A 4 -4.66 -19.20 -7.49
C GLN A 4 -4.74 -18.43 -6.16
N GLY A 5 -3.58 -18.20 -5.54
CA GLY A 5 -3.52 -17.56 -4.22
C GLY A 5 -4.32 -16.26 -4.19
N ASN A 6 -4.84 -15.91 -3.02
CA ASN A 6 -5.62 -14.69 -2.82
C ASN A 6 -4.82 -13.47 -3.34
N ARG A 7 -5.33 -12.82 -4.39
CA ARG A 7 -4.79 -11.56 -4.90
C ARG A 7 -5.48 -10.41 -4.17
N VAL A 8 -4.70 -9.61 -3.46
CA VAL A 8 -5.18 -8.36 -2.86
C VAL A 8 -4.98 -7.24 -3.88
N ARG A 9 -6.01 -6.41 -4.06
CA ARG A 9 -5.92 -5.15 -4.79
C ARG A 9 -6.12 -4.03 -3.80
N HIS A 10 -5.25 -3.03 -3.87
CA HIS A 10 -5.29 -1.87 -3.00
C HIS A 10 -5.12 -0.60 -3.84
N THR A 11 -5.87 0.44 -3.47
CA THR A 11 -5.83 1.74 -4.15
C THR A 11 -5.66 2.82 -3.10
N THR A 12 -4.70 3.71 -3.33
CA THR A 12 -4.41 4.85 -2.45
C THR A 12 -4.01 6.05 -3.31
N LEU A 13 -4.00 7.24 -2.71
CA LEU A 13 -3.48 8.45 -3.32
C LEU A 13 -2.00 8.60 -3.02
N TRP A 14 -1.26 9.17 -3.98
CA TRP A 14 0.15 9.52 -3.84
C TRP A 14 0.26 11.04 -3.74
N ASN A 15 0.90 11.56 -2.69
CA ASN A 15 1.00 13.02 -2.44
C ASN A 15 2.34 13.67 -2.87
N GLY A 16 3.19 12.92 -3.55
CA GLY A 16 4.48 13.33 -4.09
C GLY A 16 5.66 12.75 -3.31
N GLY A 17 5.48 12.54 -2.01
CA GLY A 17 6.48 11.91 -1.14
C GLY A 17 6.09 10.53 -0.64
N ASN A 18 4.79 10.25 -0.49
CA ASN A 18 4.31 9.00 0.10
C ASN A 18 2.85 8.64 -0.29
N PHE A 19 2.43 7.43 0.09
CA PHE A 19 1.03 7.01 0.04
C PHE A 19 0.24 7.61 1.21
N VAL A 20 -0.93 8.19 0.92
CA VAL A 20 -1.73 8.95 1.90
C VAL A 20 -2.20 8.08 3.08
N ASP A 21 -2.64 6.86 2.80
CA ASP A 21 -3.04 5.86 3.78
C ASP A 21 -1.88 5.40 4.70
N MET A 22 -0.64 5.41 4.20
CA MET A 22 0.53 5.16 5.05
C MET A 22 0.77 6.29 6.04
N GLU A 23 0.54 7.55 5.62
CA GLU A 23 0.56 8.70 6.54
C GLU A 23 -0.57 8.63 7.57
N MET A 24 -1.78 8.20 7.17
CA MET A 24 -2.90 8.01 8.10
C MET A 24 -2.56 7.04 9.23
N ASN A 25 -1.77 5.98 8.99
CA ASN A 25 -1.35 5.09 10.07
C ASN A 25 -0.59 5.83 11.19
N LYS A 26 0.19 6.87 10.85
CA LYS A 26 0.95 7.66 11.84
C LYS A 26 0.05 8.53 12.70
N GLU A 27 -1.13 8.90 12.19
CA GLU A 27 -2.08 9.76 12.91
C GLU A 27 -2.86 9.02 14.00
N VAL A 28 -2.95 7.69 13.92
CA VAL A 28 -3.86 6.90 14.78
C VAL A 28 -3.13 6.11 15.89
N ASP A 29 -1.81 6.25 16.04
CA ASP A 29 -0.96 5.56 17.05
C ASP A 29 -1.36 4.09 17.29
N ILE A 30 -1.51 3.34 16.19
CA ILE A 30 -1.88 1.93 16.20
C ILE A 30 -0.71 1.08 15.67
N SER A 31 -0.43 -0.02 16.37
CA SER A 31 0.64 -0.97 16.00
C SER A 31 0.33 -1.81 14.77
N LEU A 32 -0.89 -1.72 14.24
CA LEU A 32 -1.34 -2.39 13.03
C LEU A 32 -1.44 -1.35 11.92
N TYR A 33 -0.71 -1.55 10.82
CA TYR A 33 -0.84 -0.80 9.57
C TYR A 33 -2.23 -1.03 8.97
N LEU A 34 -3.22 -0.35 9.53
CA LEU A 34 -4.64 -0.60 9.33
C LEU A 34 -5.13 0.00 8.02
N PHE A 35 -4.53 1.10 7.59
CA PHE A 35 -5.00 1.88 6.43
C PHE A 35 -4.20 1.60 5.17
N GLY A 36 -2.88 1.44 5.28
CA GLY A 36 -1.98 1.27 4.14
C GLY A 36 -0.61 0.75 4.51
N TYR A 37 0.19 0.44 3.49
CA TYR A 37 1.53 -0.13 3.67
C TYR A 37 2.58 0.68 2.92
N ASP A 38 3.85 0.56 3.34
CA ASP A 38 4.95 1.01 2.49
C ASP A 38 5.21 -0.02 1.39
N TYR A 39 4.49 0.11 0.28
CA TYR A 39 4.58 -0.83 -0.84
C TYR A 39 5.92 -0.80 -1.56
N LEU A 40 6.74 0.23 -1.36
CA LEU A 40 7.98 0.44 -2.12
C LEU A 40 9.23 0.12 -1.31
N ASN A 41 9.21 0.36 0.00
CA ASN A 41 10.41 0.28 0.85
C ASN A 41 10.28 -0.71 2.02
N ASP A 42 9.48 -1.77 1.88
CA ASP A 42 9.37 -2.82 2.90
C ASP A 42 10.54 -3.82 2.84
N GLN A 43 11.60 -3.52 3.57
CA GLN A 43 12.77 -4.38 3.69
C GLN A 43 12.48 -5.74 4.35
N ASN A 44 11.43 -5.81 5.16
CA ASN A 44 11.10 -7.00 5.96
C ASN A 44 10.09 -7.92 5.25
N ASN A 45 9.57 -7.52 4.08
CA ASN A 45 8.59 -8.26 3.30
C ASN A 45 7.36 -8.67 4.16
N ASN A 46 6.96 -7.76 5.04
CA ASN A 46 5.79 -7.85 5.90
C ASN A 46 4.48 -7.70 5.10
N TYR A 47 4.53 -7.06 3.94
CA TYR A 47 3.36 -6.77 3.12
C TYR A 47 3.24 -7.71 1.91
N PRO A 48 2.04 -7.87 1.33
CA PRO A 48 1.85 -8.66 0.13
C PRO A 48 2.76 -8.19 -1.02
N PHE A 49 3.38 -9.14 -1.71
CA PHE A 49 4.22 -8.84 -2.88
C PHE A 49 3.42 -8.12 -3.98
N VAL A 50 3.93 -6.96 -4.40
CA VAL A 50 3.34 -6.18 -5.49
C VAL A 50 3.74 -6.79 -6.83
N SER A 51 2.80 -7.45 -7.50
CA SER A 51 3.03 -8.03 -8.84
C SER A 51 2.67 -7.08 -9.99
N GLU A 52 1.79 -6.11 -9.74
CA GLU A 52 1.29 -5.16 -10.73
C GLU A 52 1.11 -3.79 -10.04
N PHE A 53 1.54 -2.71 -10.69
CA PHE A 53 1.42 -1.34 -10.19
C PHE A 53 0.85 -0.43 -11.28
N TYR A 54 -0.17 0.36 -10.93
CA TYR A 54 -0.83 1.30 -11.83
C TYR A 54 -0.85 2.69 -11.20
N PHE A 55 -0.55 3.71 -11.99
CA PHE A 55 -0.49 5.10 -11.53
C PHE A 55 -1.24 6.00 -12.49
N TRP A 56 -2.07 6.88 -11.94
CA TRP A 56 -2.75 7.95 -12.67
C TRP A 56 -2.42 9.27 -12.01
N GLU A 57 -1.78 10.15 -12.77
CA GLU A 57 -1.56 11.53 -12.36
C GLU A 57 -2.90 12.28 -12.39
N LEU A 58 -3.29 12.84 -11.25
CA LEU A 58 -4.42 13.74 -11.17
C LEU A 58 -3.95 15.13 -11.59
N LYS A 59 -4.60 15.71 -12.60
CA LYS A 59 -4.38 17.11 -12.98
C LYS A 59 -5.30 18.00 -12.14
N ASP A 60 -4.74 19.09 -11.64
CA ASP A 60 -5.50 20.20 -11.05
C ASP A 60 -6.41 20.89 -12.09
#